data_AF-G2DW39-F1
#
_entry.id   AF-G2DW39-F1
#
_cell.length_a   1.000
_cell.length_b   1.000
_cell.length_c   1.000
_cell.angle_alpha   90.00
_cell.angle_beta   90.00
_cell.angle_gamma   90.00
#
_symmetry.space_group_name_H-M   'P 1'
#
loop_
_entity.id
_entity.type
_entity.pdbx_description
1 polymer ?
#
loop_
_entity_poly.entity_id
_entity_poly.type
_entity_poly.pdbx_seq_one_letter_code
_entity_poly.pdbx_strand_id
1 'polypeptide(L)'
;MKTGYKQTEVGVIPEDWAVSTVGQEFEIKLGKMLDAEKNVGIPKPYLGNRAVQWDRIDITELPTVPLSRTDIEKYRLSEGDILVCEGGEIGRAAIWEAPISECYYT
;
A
#
# COMPACT_ATOMS: atom_id res chain seq x y z
N MET A 1 32.59 15.50 -11.67
CA MET A 1 31.86 14.47 -10.91
C MET A 1 32.68 14.11 -9.69
N LYS A 2 32.06 13.97 -8.51
CA LYS A 2 32.76 13.50 -7.30
C LYS A 2 33.11 12.02 -7.50
N THR A 3 34.33 11.61 -7.15
CA THR A 3 34.76 10.20 -7.18
C THR A 3 33.78 9.34 -6.38
N GLY A 4 33.37 8.18 -6.94
CA GLY A 4 32.40 7.27 -6.31
C GLY A 4 30.93 7.55 -6.65
N TYR A 5 30.66 8.43 -7.62
CA TYR A 5 29.32 8.76 -8.09
C TYR A 5 29.25 8.63 -9.61
N LYS A 6 28.07 8.29 -10.14
CA LYS A 6 27.75 8.19 -11.57
C LYS A 6 26.55 9.07 -11.94
N GLN A 7 26.52 9.60 -13.16
CA GLN A 7 25.34 10.25 -13.72
C GLN A 7 24.38 9.19 -14.28
N THR A 8 23.10 9.33 -13.96
CA THR A 8 22.00 8.48 -14.45
C THR A 8 20.81 9.33 -14.90
N GLU A 9 19.74 8.69 -15.36
CA GLU A 9 18.47 9.34 -15.73
C GLU A 9 17.75 10.00 -14.54
N VAL A 10 18.00 9.55 -13.30
CA VAL A 10 17.41 10.13 -12.08
C VAL A 10 18.34 11.11 -11.37
N GLY A 11 19.49 11.44 -11.98
CA GLY A 11 20.49 12.35 -11.43
C GLY A 11 21.80 11.67 -11.07
N VAL A 12 22.58 12.34 -10.21
CA VAL A 12 23.88 11.84 -9.74
C VAL A 12 23.68 10.96 -8.52
N ILE A 13 24.05 9.69 -8.60
CA ILE A 13 23.90 8.68 -7.54
C ILE A 13 25.24 7.98 -7.26
N PRO A 14 25.40 7.28 -6.11
CA PRO A 14 26.58 6.45 -5.84
C PRO A 14 26.84 5.40 -6.94
N GLU A 15 28.10 5.10 -7.23
CA GLU A 15 28.49 4.14 -8.27
C GLU A 15 27.95 2.71 -8.02
N ASP A 16 27.84 2.32 -6.76
CA ASP A 16 27.36 1.02 -6.28
C ASP A 16 25.82 0.87 -6.33
N TRP A 17 25.08 1.97 -6.47
CA TRP A 17 23.63 1.93 -6.58
C TRP A 17 23.19 1.60 -8.00
N ALA A 18 22.18 0.74 -8.15
CA ALA A 18 21.50 0.53 -9.43
C ALA A 18 20.26 1.43 -9.52
N VAL A 19 19.93 1.90 -10.74
CA VAL A 19 18.62 2.52 -10.99
C VAL A 19 17.62 1.40 -11.24
N SER A 20 16.47 1.50 -10.59
CA SER A 20 15.33 0.60 -10.75
C SER A 20 14.04 1.42 -10.69
N THR A 21 12.91 0.76 -10.91
CA THR A 21 11.57 1.34 -10.83
C THR A 21 10.76 0.68 -9.72
N VAL A 22 9.75 1.36 -9.19
CA VAL A 22 8.86 0.78 -8.17
C VAL A 22 8.24 -0.54 -8.66
N GLY A 23 7.87 -0.64 -9.94
CA GLY A 23 7.30 -1.88 -10.51
C GLY A 23 8.30 -3.02 -10.71
N GLN A 24 9.61 -2.76 -10.61
CA GLN A 24 10.64 -3.81 -10.60
C GLN A 24 10.90 -4.35 -9.19
N GLU A 25 10.81 -3.47 -8.18
CA GLU A 25 11.10 -3.83 -6.78
C GLU A 25 9.85 -4.29 -6.01
N PHE A 26 8.65 -3.93 -6.47
CA PHE A 26 7.39 -4.17 -5.77
C PHE A 26 6.28 -4.69 -6.68
N GLU A 27 5.37 -5.50 -6.12
CA GLU A 27 4.09 -5.83 -6.75
C GLU A 27 3.08 -4.71 -6.48
N ILE A 28 2.71 -3.95 -7.51
CA ILE A 28 1.78 -2.82 -7.37
C ILE A 28 0.35 -3.31 -7.51
N LYS A 29 -0.48 -3.09 -6.48
CA LYS A 29 -1.90 -3.47 -6.46
C LYS A 29 -2.79 -2.27 -6.17
N LEU A 30 -3.90 -2.18 -6.90
CA LEU A 30 -4.97 -1.24 -6.58
C LEU A 30 -5.91 -1.84 -5.53
N GLY A 31 -6.40 -1.01 -4.61
CA GLY A 31 -7.40 -1.38 -3.62
C GLY A 31 -8.74 -1.78 -4.21
N LYS A 32 -9.54 -2.50 -3.42
CA LYS A 32 -10.91 -2.89 -3.77
C LYS A 32 -11.82 -1.67 -3.80
N MET A 33 -12.38 -1.38 -4.98
CA MET A 33 -13.49 -0.42 -5.09
C MET A 33 -14.70 -0.87 -4.27
N LEU A 34 -15.20 0.03 -3.42
CA LEU A 34 -16.36 -0.22 -2.57
C LEU A 34 -17.66 0.02 -3.36
N ASP A 35 -18.16 -1.04 -3.97
CA ASP A 35 -19.41 -1.10 -4.74
C ASP A 35 -20.43 -1.92 -3.93
N ALA A 36 -21.56 -1.31 -3.60
CA ALA A 36 -22.58 -1.94 -2.75
C ALA A 36 -23.18 -3.24 -3.33
N GLU A 37 -23.25 -3.39 -4.64
CA GLU A 37 -23.77 -4.59 -5.30
C GLU A 37 -22.74 -5.73 -5.32
N LYS A 38 -21.44 -5.40 -5.28
CA LYS A 38 -20.33 -6.37 -5.33
C LYS A 38 -19.70 -6.68 -3.97
N ASN A 39 -20.03 -5.92 -2.93
CA ASN A 39 -19.56 -6.14 -1.58
C ASN A 39 -20.45 -7.18 -0.88
N VAL A 40 -20.20 -8.44 -1.20
CA VAL A 40 -20.91 -9.61 -0.64
C VAL A 40 -19.94 -10.50 0.11
N GLY A 41 -20.44 -11.24 1.11
CA GLY A 41 -19.66 -12.22 1.86
C GLY A 41 -19.50 -11.85 3.33
N ILE A 42 -18.32 -12.07 3.90
CA ILE A 42 -18.08 -11.95 5.34
C ILE A 42 -17.58 -10.53 5.64
N PRO A 43 -18.17 -9.80 6.60
CA PRO A 43 -17.66 -8.50 7.02
C PRO A 43 -16.22 -8.61 7.54
N LYS A 44 -15.32 -7.81 6.97
CA LYS A 44 -13.90 -7.76 7.32
C LYS A 44 -13.42 -6.31 7.48
N PRO A 45 -12.50 -6.03 8.42
CA PRO A 45 -11.95 -4.70 8.62
C PRO A 45 -11.05 -4.31 7.45
N TYR A 46 -11.08 -3.04 7.04
CA TYR A 46 -10.25 -2.59 5.92
C TYR A 46 -9.61 -1.22 6.15
N LEU A 47 -8.49 -0.98 5.45
CA LEU A 47 -7.84 0.32 5.33
C LEU A 47 -8.31 1.01 4.05
N GLY A 48 -8.93 2.18 4.23
CA GLY A 48 -9.11 3.15 3.14
C GLY A 48 -8.17 4.34 3.34
N ASN A 49 -8.19 5.29 2.39
CA ASN A 49 -7.28 6.45 2.37
C ASN A 49 -7.22 7.24 3.68
N ARG A 50 -8.29 7.27 4.48
CA ARG A 50 -8.33 7.98 5.77
C ARG A 50 -7.41 7.36 6.82
N ALA A 51 -7.21 6.04 6.79
CA ALA A 51 -6.37 5.34 7.75
C ALA A 51 -4.87 5.53 7.46
N VAL A 52 -4.50 5.78 6.20
CA VAL A 52 -3.11 5.99 5.80
C VAL A 52 -2.71 7.44 6.08
N GLN A 53 -1.71 7.59 6.94
CA GLN A 53 -1.13 8.88 7.33
C GLN A 53 0.35 8.90 6.95
N TRP A 54 1.00 10.07 7.06
CA TRP A 54 2.45 10.13 6.91
C TRP A 54 3.13 9.27 7.98
N ASP A 55 3.85 8.24 7.52
CA ASP A 55 4.67 7.31 8.31
C ASP A 55 3.92 6.50 9.37
N ARG A 56 2.57 6.48 9.34
CA ARG A 56 1.76 5.65 10.25
C ARG A 56 0.44 5.25 9.64
N ILE A 57 -0.13 4.17 10.16
CA ILE A 57 -1.47 3.72 9.84
C ILE A 57 -2.33 3.85 11.10
N ASP A 58 -3.42 4.59 10.97
CA ASP A 58 -4.40 4.76 12.03
C ASP A 58 -5.43 3.62 11.99
N ILE A 59 -5.41 2.79 13.03
CA ILE A 59 -6.30 1.63 13.19
C ILE A 59 -7.35 1.84 14.28
N THR A 60 -7.50 3.06 14.84
CA THR A 60 -8.44 3.28 15.95
C THR A 60 -9.89 3.03 15.56
N GLU A 61 -10.25 3.37 14.32
CA GLU A 61 -11.59 3.22 13.77
C GLU A 61 -11.53 2.62 12.36
N LEU A 62 -11.51 1.29 12.28
CA LEU A 62 -11.54 0.59 11.00
C LEU A 62 -12.97 0.29 10.57
N PRO A 63 -13.40 0.77 9.39
CA PRO A 63 -14.67 0.34 8.80
C PRO A 63 -14.60 -1.14 8.39
N THR A 64 -15.78 -1.74 8.18
CA THR A 64 -15.90 -3.12 7.68
C THR A 64 -16.61 -3.15 6.33
N VAL A 65 -16.19 -4.07 5.47
CA VAL A 65 -16.85 -4.37 4.19
C VAL A 65 -17.07 -5.88 4.04
N PRO A 66 -18.22 -6.34 3.53
CA PRO A 66 -18.40 -7.75 3.17
C PRO A 66 -17.46 -8.14 2.03
N LEU A 67 -16.63 -9.15 2.26
CA LEU A 67 -15.67 -9.67 1.29
C LEU A 67 -15.99 -11.11 0.92
N SER A 68 -15.95 -11.40 -0.39
CA SER A 68 -16.02 -12.76 -0.90
C SER A 68 -14.72 -13.50 -0.58
N ARG A 69 -14.72 -14.83 -0.74
CA ARG A 69 -13.49 -15.62 -0.57
C ARG A 69 -12.36 -15.12 -1.49
N THR A 70 -12.68 -14.79 -2.74
CA THR A 70 -11.72 -14.25 -3.71
C THR A 70 -11.20 -12.87 -3.32
N ASP A 71 -12.06 -12.02 -2.75
CA ASP A 71 -11.60 -10.72 -2.23
C ASP A 71 -10.65 -10.90 -1.05
N ILE A 72 -10.94 -11.84 -0.15
CA ILE A 72 -10.10 -12.15 1.00
C ILE A 72 -8.71 -12.61 0.54
N GLU A 73 -8.64 -13.49 -0.45
CA GLU A 73 -7.35 -13.97 -0.97
C GLU A 73 -6.58 -12.85 -1.68
N LYS A 74 -7.27 -11.92 -2.35
CA LYS A 74 -6.64 -10.87 -3.16
C LYS A 74 -6.18 -9.65 -2.37
N TYR A 75 -7.00 -9.16 -1.43
CA TYR A 75 -6.81 -7.85 -0.80
C TYR A 75 -6.27 -7.92 0.63
N ARG A 76 -5.83 -9.10 1.09
CA ARG A 76 -5.29 -9.26 2.45
C ARG A 76 -3.93 -8.58 2.55
N LEU A 77 -3.78 -7.75 3.58
CA LEU A 77 -2.51 -7.13 3.92
C LEU A 77 -1.57 -8.13 4.58
N SER A 78 -0.30 -8.02 4.22
CA SER A 78 0.83 -8.74 4.82
C SER A 78 1.78 -7.75 5.48
N GLU A 79 2.38 -8.14 6.59
CA GLU A 79 3.41 -7.33 7.26
C GLU A 79 4.50 -6.93 6.24
N GLY A 80 4.83 -5.64 6.19
CA GLY A 80 5.76 -5.06 5.23
C GLY A 80 5.14 -4.47 3.96
N ASP A 81 3.83 -4.63 3.74
CA ASP A 81 3.13 -3.97 2.62
C ASP A 81 3.20 -2.44 2.78
N ILE A 82 3.49 -1.73 1.68
CA ILE A 82 3.49 -0.25 1.66
C ILE A 82 2.17 0.22 1.08
N LEU A 83 1.40 1.00 1.85
CA LEU A 83 0.19 1.66 1.36
C LEU A 83 0.52 3.08 0.93
N VAL A 84 -0.02 3.50 -0.22
CA VAL A 84 0.16 4.85 -0.77
C VAL A 84 -1.18 5.39 -1.25
N CYS A 85 -1.55 6.61 -0.84
CA CYS A 85 -2.75 7.27 -1.32
C CYS A 85 -2.55 7.90 -2.70
N GLU A 86 -3.28 7.39 -3.71
CA GLU A 86 -3.32 7.94 -5.07
C GLU A 86 -4.31 9.11 -5.22
N GLY A 87 -5.37 9.15 -4.40
CA GLY A 87 -6.45 10.12 -4.50
C GLY A 87 -6.94 10.64 -3.16
N GLY A 88 -7.50 11.86 -3.16
CA GLY A 88 -7.92 12.57 -1.95
C GLY A 88 -6.73 13.16 -1.19
N GLU A 89 -5.94 12.31 -0.56
CA GLU A 89 -4.78 12.68 0.29
C GLU A 89 -3.46 12.22 -0.34
N ILE A 90 -3.19 12.74 -1.53
CA ILE A 90 -2.13 12.25 -2.44
C ILE A 90 -0.76 12.22 -1.74
N GLY A 91 -0.07 11.09 -1.89
CA GLY A 91 1.31 10.91 -1.46
C GLY A 91 1.48 10.39 -0.04
N ARG A 92 0.43 10.41 0.80
CA ARG A 92 0.51 9.78 2.13
C ARG A 92 0.85 8.31 1.97
N ALA A 93 1.83 7.87 2.74
CA ALA A 93 2.30 6.49 2.71
C ALA A 93 2.80 6.03 4.07
N ALA A 94 2.63 4.73 4.32
CA ALA A 94 3.11 4.06 5.52
C ALA A 94 3.24 2.55 5.28
N ILE A 95 4.06 1.90 6.10
CA ILE A 95 4.24 0.45 6.11
C ILE A 95 3.18 -0.18 7.00
N TRP A 96 2.60 -1.29 6.56
CA TRP A 96 1.73 -2.13 7.37
C TRP A 96 2.54 -3.04 8.28
N GLU A 97 2.56 -2.72 9.57
CA GLU A 97 3.26 -3.46 10.63
C GLU A 97 2.42 -4.61 11.23
N ALA A 98 1.31 -4.99 10.58
CA ALA A 98 0.37 -6.02 11.04
C ALA A 98 -0.05 -5.93 12.53
N PRO A 99 -0.50 -4.74 13.04
CA PRO A 99 -0.92 -4.57 14.43
C PRO A 99 -2.18 -5.37 14.81
N ILE A 100 -2.90 -5.92 13.82
CA ILE A 100 -4.06 -6.80 13.98
C ILE A 100 -3.93 -8.02 13.06
N SER A 101 -4.59 -9.12 13.43
CA SER A 101 -4.44 -10.43 12.78
C SER A 101 -4.92 -10.49 11.32
N GLU A 102 -5.86 -9.63 10.96
CA GLU A 102 -6.35 -9.51 9.58
C GLU A 102 -6.81 -8.08 9.28
N CYS A 103 -6.44 -7.60 8.09
CA CYS A 103 -6.92 -6.36 7.51
C CYS A 103 -6.79 -6.43 5.99
N TYR A 104 -7.59 -5.63 5.29
CA TYR A 104 -7.66 -5.63 3.83
C TYR A 104 -7.53 -4.19 3.30
N TYR A 105 -7.05 -4.00 2.08
CA TYR A 105 -6.89 -2.66 1.49
C TYR A 105 -7.96 -2.38 0.42
N THR A 106 -8.57 -1.18 0.49
CA THR A 106 -9.67 -0.76 -0.40
C THR A 106 -9.37 0.57 -1.06
#